data_AF-F8BXM6-F1
#
_entry.id   AF-F8BXM6-F1
#
_cell.length_a   1.000
_cell.length_b   1.000
_cell.length_c   1.000
_cell.angle_alpha   90.00
_cell.angle_beta   90.00
_cell.angle_gamma   90.00
#
_symmetry.space_group_name_H-M   'P 1'
#
loop_
_entity.id
_entity.type
_entity.pdbx_description
1 polymer ?
#
loop_
_entity_poly.entity_id
_entity_poly.type
_entity_poly.pdbx_seq_one_letter_code
_entity_poly.pdbx_strand_id
1 'polypeptide(L)'
;MNRVQIGVLGTAAFLGVAIFGLTRQAYDKHDLLGVIPGMTYKQAESLSRSRKWTCQDQPAAHEAVCSTSRGNFTLQYLPDGDQPISRATLELTKLTDTAQVLADDLSGQYRKQPARVEGQEPVMTFTWDLGGGITLQLQKTAADKADLVIGNESLQKRRDSAGQGAPK
;
A
#
# COMPACT_ATOMS: atom_id res chain seq x y z
N MET A 1 65.37 -14.25 -8.59
CA MET A 1 65.03 -13.93 -9.99
C MET A 1 63.78 -14.70 -10.38
N ASN A 2 62.83 -13.98 -10.97
CA ASN A 2 61.47 -14.36 -11.38
C ASN A 2 61.27 -15.76 -11.96
N ARG A 3 60.09 -16.33 -11.68
CA ARG A 3 59.07 -16.67 -12.70
C ARG A 3 57.74 -17.04 -12.03
N VAL A 4 56.79 -16.10 -12.07
CA VAL A 4 55.36 -16.35 -11.83
C VAL A 4 54.77 -16.80 -13.16
N GLN A 5 54.23 -18.02 -13.21
CA GLN A 5 53.43 -18.48 -14.34
C GLN A 5 51.94 -18.30 -14.02
N ILE A 6 51.30 -17.62 -14.96
CA ILE A 6 49.89 -17.28 -15.06
C ILE A 6 49.12 -18.53 -15.48
N GLY A 7 48.06 -18.88 -14.74
CA GLY A 7 47.03 -19.81 -15.16
C GLY A 7 45.66 -19.13 -15.05
N VAL A 8 45.15 -18.65 -16.18
CA VAL A 8 43.77 -18.15 -16.36
C VAL A 8 42.88 -19.33 -16.71
N LEU A 9 41.74 -19.47 -16.01
CA LEU A 9 40.48 -20.14 -16.37
C LEU A 9 39.56 -19.87 -15.16
N GLY A 10 38.46 -19.13 -15.18
CA GLY A 10 37.49 -18.90 -16.23
C GLY A 10 36.17 -19.56 -15.82
N THR A 11 35.35 -18.88 -14.99
CA THR A 11 33.88 -19.10 -14.81
C THR A 11 33.39 -18.01 -13.85
N ALA A 12 32.84 -16.91 -14.38
CA ALA A 12 31.42 -16.74 -14.73
C ALA A 12 30.54 -16.60 -13.48
N ALA A 13 29.98 -15.39 -13.38
CA ALA A 13 29.05 -14.91 -12.39
C ALA A 13 27.90 -15.89 -12.08
N PHE A 14 27.75 -16.21 -10.81
CA PHE A 14 26.44 -16.49 -10.22
C PHE A 14 26.19 -15.46 -9.11
N LEU A 15 26.02 -14.20 -9.53
CA LEU A 15 25.25 -13.19 -8.81
C LEU A 15 23.76 -13.55 -9.00
N GLY A 16 23.39 -14.73 -8.50
CA GLY A 16 22.07 -15.32 -8.63
C GLY A 16 21.28 -15.12 -7.35
N VAL A 17 20.45 -14.09 -7.34
CA VAL A 17 19.21 -14.02 -6.56
C VAL A 17 19.38 -14.00 -5.03
N ALA A 18 19.90 -12.88 -4.52
CA ALA A 18 19.64 -12.44 -3.14
C ALA A 18 18.79 -11.16 -3.09
N ILE A 19 18.04 -10.84 -4.16
CA ILE A 19 17.21 -9.62 -4.24
C ILE A 19 15.83 -9.84 -3.59
N PHE A 20 15.40 -11.08 -3.38
CA PHE A 20 14.09 -11.37 -2.76
C PHE A 20 14.10 -11.42 -1.21
N GLY A 21 15.26 -11.23 -0.57
CA GLY A 21 15.42 -11.39 0.88
C GLY A 21 15.22 -10.12 1.72
N LEU A 22 15.21 -8.93 1.12
CA LEU A 22 15.36 -7.66 1.87
C LEU A 22 14.08 -6.86 2.15
N THR A 23 12.88 -7.34 1.81
CA THR A 23 11.63 -6.62 2.13
C THR A 23 10.68 -7.34 3.08
N ARG A 24 11.07 -8.52 3.62
CA ARG A 24 10.34 -9.20 4.71
C ARG A 24 10.73 -8.70 6.11
N GLN A 25 11.28 -7.50 6.22
CA GLN A 25 11.59 -6.91 7.52
C GLN A 25 10.28 -6.42 8.15
N ALA A 26 9.77 -7.25 9.07
CA ALA A 26 8.77 -6.91 10.07
C ALA A 26 7.51 -6.24 9.53
N TYR A 27 6.62 -7.03 8.93
CA TYR A 27 5.18 -6.74 8.97
C TYR A 27 4.75 -6.81 10.43
N ASP A 28 4.93 -5.70 11.13
CA ASP A 28 4.54 -5.55 12.52
C ASP A 28 3.02 -5.72 12.65
N LYS A 29 2.55 -6.13 13.83
CA LYS A 29 1.11 -6.33 14.13
C LYS A 29 0.25 -5.07 13.93
N HIS A 30 0.87 -3.94 13.61
CA HIS A 30 0.29 -2.61 13.47
C HIS A 30 0.15 -2.13 12.03
N ASP A 31 0.51 -2.95 11.02
CA ASP A 31 0.34 -2.55 9.63
C ASP A 31 -1.13 -2.62 9.18
N LEU A 32 -1.83 -1.49 9.32
CA LEU A 32 -3.26 -1.33 9.08
C LEU A 32 -3.68 -1.73 7.67
N LEU A 33 -2.90 -1.38 6.65
CA LEU A 33 -3.24 -1.63 5.25
C LEU A 33 -2.46 -2.80 4.66
N GLY A 34 -1.16 -2.87 4.93
CA GLY A 34 -0.25 -3.86 4.36
C GLY A 34 0.00 -3.76 2.86
N VAL A 35 -0.63 -2.78 2.21
CA VAL A 35 -0.57 -2.55 0.76
C VAL A 35 0.03 -1.19 0.49
N ILE A 36 0.95 -1.13 -0.47
CA ILE A 36 1.58 0.09 -0.94
C ILE A 36 1.19 0.26 -2.41
N PRO A 37 0.68 1.43 -2.82
CA PRO A 37 0.40 1.72 -4.22
C PRO A 37 1.61 1.42 -5.13
N GLY A 38 1.36 0.80 -6.27
CA GLY A 38 2.38 0.24 -7.18
C GLY A 38 2.65 -1.24 -6.99
N MET A 39 2.26 -1.84 -5.86
CA MET A 39 2.17 -3.29 -5.70
C MET A 39 1.20 -3.87 -6.74
N THR A 40 1.50 -5.03 -7.32
CA THR A 40 0.58 -5.71 -8.25
C THR A 40 -0.63 -6.28 -7.51
N TYR A 41 -1.77 -6.40 -8.19
CA TYR A 41 -2.96 -7.03 -7.61
C TYR A 41 -2.69 -8.44 -7.07
N LYS A 42 -1.87 -9.25 -7.77
CA LYS A 42 -1.46 -10.59 -7.32
C LYS A 42 -0.70 -10.59 -6.00
N GLN A 43 0.18 -9.60 -5.79
CA GLN A 43 0.89 -9.46 -4.52
C GLN A 43 -0.08 -9.06 -3.40
N ALA A 44 -1.01 -8.15 -3.68
CA ALA A 44 -2.03 -7.76 -2.73
C ALA A 44 -2.99 -8.92 -2.38
N GLU A 45 -3.35 -9.75 -3.35
CA GLU A 45 -4.16 -10.96 -3.13
C GLU A 45 -3.44 -11.97 -2.22
N SER A 46 -2.14 -12.19 -2.46
CA SER A 46 -1.32 -13.04 -1.59
C SER A 46 -1.28 -12.52 -0.15
N LEU A 47 -1.18 -11.21 0.04
CA LEU A 47 -1.26 -10.57 1.35
C LEU A 47 -2.63 -10.81 1.98
N SER A 48 -3.72 -10.54 1.27
CA SER A 48 -5.09 -10.74 1.75
C SER A 48 -5.33 -12.17 2.25
N ARG A 49 -4.85 -13.17 1.49
CA ARG A 49 -4.92 -14.59 1.89
C ARG A 49 -4.13 -14.86 3.18
N SER A 50 -2.91 -14.31 3.29
CA SER A 50 -2.10 -14.46 4.50
C SER A 50 -2.75 -13.83 5.74
N ARG A 51 -3.51 -12.75 5.54
CA ARG A 51 -4.26 -12.03 6.59
C ARG A 51 -5.66 -12.58 6.82
N LYS A 52 -6.05 -13.66 6.11
CA LYS A 52 -7.37 -14.29 6.18
C LYS A 52 -8.51 -13.30 5.88
N TRP A 53 -8.27 -12.35 4.99
CA TRP A 53 -9.30 -11.45 4.50
C TRP A 53 -10.18 -12.16 3.47
N THR A 54 -11.48 -11.93 3.55
CA THR A 54 -12.43 -12.46 2.57
C THR A 54 -12.61 -11.42 1.48
N CYS A 55 -12.01 -11.65 0.31
CA CYS A 55 -12.03 -10.71 -0.81
C CYS A 55 -12.94 -11.19 -1.93
N GLN A 56 -13.72 -10.26 -2.47
CA GLN A 56 -14.49 -10.42 -3.69
C GLN A 56 -13.95 -9.47 -4.76
N ASP A 57 -13.46 -10.04 -5.84
CA ASP A 57 -12.99 -9.27 -6.99
C ASP A 57 -14.18 -8.72 -7.79
N GLN A 58 -14.03 -7.49 -8.29
CA GLN A 58 -14.99 -6.79 -9.13
C GLN A 58 -14.29 -6.30 -10.42
N PRO A 59 -14.05 -7.21 -11.39
CA PRO A 59 -13.23 -6.92 -12.57
C PRO A 59 -13.73 -5.76 -13.41
N ALA A 60 -15.05 -5.56 -13.47
CA ALA A 60 -15.67 -4.48 -14.24
C ALA A 60 -15.38 -3.08 -13.66
N ALA A 61 -15.14 -2.99 -12.35
CA ALA A 61 -14.75 -1.75 -11.67
C ALA A 61 -13.22 -1.62 -11.54
N HIS A 62 -12.47 -2.69 -11.83
CA HIS A 62 -11.05 -2.83 -11.50
C HIS A 62 -10.77 -2.64 -10.00
N GLU A 63 -11.63 -3.27 -9.19
CA GLU A 63 -11.59 -3.21 -7.74
C GLU A 63 -11.68 -4.60 -7.11
N ALA A 64 -11.17 -4.74 -5.90
CA ALA A 64 -11.43 -5.90 -5.04
C ALA A 64 -11.86 -5.41 -3.66
N VAL A 65 -12.99 -5.92 -3.18
CA VAL A 65 -13.55 -5.54 -1.87
C VAL A 65 -13.31 -6.68 -0.90
N CYS A 66 -12.63 -6.39 0.20
CA CYS A 66 -12.23 -7.33 1.21
C CYS A 66 -12.89 -7.01 2.55
N SER A 67 -13.47 -8.01 3.20
CA SER A 67 -13.87 -7.90 4.60
C SER A 67 -12.70 -8.27 5.51
N THR A 68 -12.39 -7.37 6.44
CA THR A 68 -11.35 -7.56 7.47
C THR A 68 -11.98 -7.60 8.86
N SER A 69 -11.21 -7.92 9.90
CA SER A 69 -11.70 -7.84 11.28
C SER A 69 -12.00 -6.42 11.75
N ARG A 70 -11.49 -5.39 11.05
CA ARG A 70 -11.60 -3.97 11.44
C ARG A 70 -12.57 -3.17 10.56
N GLY A 71 -13.05 -3.75 9.46
CA GLY A 71 -13.99 -3.14 8.55
C GLY A 71 -13.76 -3.53 7.09
N ASN A 72 -14.22 -2.69 6.16
CA ASN A 72 -14.17 -2.95 4.73
C ASN A 72 -12.88 -2.38 4.14
N PHE A 73 -12.19 -3.20 3.36
CA PHE A 73 -10.96 -2.85 2.69
C PHE A 73 -11.13 -2.94 1.19
N THR A 74 -11.05 -1.82 0.49
CA THR A 74 -11.20 -1.77 -0.97
C THR A 74 -9.84 -1.54 -1.60
N LEU A 75 -9.49 -2.42 -2.54
CA LEU A 75 -8.34 -2.31 -3.40
C LEU A 75 -8.78 -1.86 -4.77
N GLN A 76 -8.04 -0.93 -5.32
CA GLN A 76 -8.30 -0.34 -6.60
C GLN A 76 -7.05 -0.58 -7.44
N TYR A 77 -7.16 -1.29 -8.58
CA TYR A 77 -6.04 -1.56 -9.52
C TYR A 77 -6.26 -0.98 -10.93
N LEU A 78 -5.20 -0.89 -11.73
CA LEU A 78 -5.31 -0.46 -13.13
C LEU A 78 -5.81 -1.62 -14.01
N PRO A 79 -6.49 -1.33 -15.14
CA PRO A 79 -6.88 -2.36 -16.10
C PRO A 79 -5.71 -2.99 -16.87
N ASP A 80 -4.53 -2.36 -16.82
CA ASP A 80 -3.34 -2.73 -17.59
C ASP A 80 -2.63 -3.97 -17.03
N GLY A 81 -1.87 -4.66 -17.89
CA GLY A 81 -0.78 -5.60 -17.58
C GLY A 81 -0.75 -6.23 -16.17
N ASP A 82 0.21 -5.80 -15.36
CA ASP A 82 0.48 -6.31 -14.00
C ASP A 82 -0.49 -5.78 -12.93
N GLN A 83 -1.51 -5.01 -13.34
CA GLN A 83 -2.60 -4.46 -12.54
C GLN A 83 -2.09 -3.83 -11.23
N PRO A 84 -1.24 -2.79 -11.31
CA PRO A 84 -0.74 -2.13 -10.12
C PRO A 84 -1.89 -1.50 -9.34
N ILE A 85 -1.84 -1.64 -8.01
CA ILE A 85 -2.74 -1.00 -7.07
C ILE A 85 -2.48 0.50 -7.13
N SER A 86 -3.50 1.30 -7.47
CA SER A 86 -3.37 2.76 -7.45
C SER A 86 -3.86 3.37 -6.14
N ARG A 87 -4.79 2.69 -5.45
CA ARG A 87 -5.41 3.15 -4.22
C ARG A 87 -5.86 1.95 -3.39
N ALA A 88 -5.76 2.08 -2.08
CA ALA A 88 -6.39 1.19 -1.12
C ALA A 88 -7.09 2.03 -0.04
N THR A 89 -8.29 1.63 0.34
CA THR A 89 -9.13 2.29 1.34
C THR A 89 -9.53 1.29 2.40
N LEU A 90 -9.29 1.60 3.67
CA LEU A 90 -9.80 0.86 4.81
C LEU A 90 -10.81 1.72 5.57
N GLU A 91 -12.07 1.32 5.52
CA GLU A 91 -13.15 1.92 6.30
C GLU A 91 -13.19 1.23 7.67
N LEU A 92 -12.86 1.99 8.72
CA LEU A 92 -12.85 1.53 10.10
C LEU A 92 -14.15 1.92 10.78
N THR A 93 -14.74 0.97 11.52
CA THR A 93 -15.95 1.20 12.32
C THR A 93 -15.75 0.72 13.75
N LYS A 94 -16.58 1.23 14.67
CA LYS A 94 -16.53 0.89 16.11
C LYS A 94 -15.18 1.22 16.76
N LEU A 95 -14.57 2.31 16.32
CA LEU A 95 -13.30 2.78 16.90
C LEU A 95 -13.50 3.31 18.31
N THR A 96 -12.54 3.00 19.18
CA THR A 96 -12.44 3.56 20.53
C THR A 96 -11.32 4.59 20.64
N ASP A 97 -10.37 4.56 19.71
CA ASP A 97 -9.20 5.43 19.71
C ASP A 97 -9.54 6.83 19.18
N THR A 98 -8.84 7.84 19.69
CA THR A 98 -8.94 9.22 19.18
C THR A 98 -8.30 9.34 17.79
N ALA A 99 -8.57 10.44 17.09
CA ALA A 99 -7.91 10.70 15.80
C ALA A 99 -6.39 10.80 15.98
N GLN A 100 -5.94 11.47 17.04
CA GLN A 100 -4.52 11.63 17.34
C GLN A 100 -3.82 10.29 17.58
N VAL A 101 -4.40 9.37 18.36
CA VAL A 101 -3.80 8.05 18.61
C VAL A 101 -3.64 7.26 17.31
N LEU A 102 -4.66 7.27 16.45
CA LEU A 102 -4.57 6.61 15.14
C LEU A 102 -3.51 7.26 14.24
N ALA A 103 -3.38 8.59 14.27
CA ALA A 103 -2.38 9.31 13.51
C ALA A 103 -0.95 9.04 14.02
N ASP A 104 -0.75 8.91 15.33
CA ASP A 104 0.54 8.61 15.93
C ASP A 104 0.99 7.19 15.58
N ASP A 105 0.07 6.21 15.64
CA ASP A 105 0.32 4.82 15.21
C ASP A 105 0.76 4.76 13.74
N LEU A 106 0.03 5.45 12.85
CA LEU A 106 0.38 5.55 11.44
C LEU A 106 1.73 6.24 11.23
N SER A 107 1.99 7.33 11.97
CA SER A 107 3.26 8.05 11.86
C SER A 107 4.45 7.21 12.31
N GLY A 108 4.25 6.38 13.35
CA GLY A 108 5.22 5.38 13.78
C GLY A 108 5.45 4.30 12.72
N GLN A 109 4.37 3.79 12.14
CA GLN A 109 4.43 2.76 11.09
C GLN A 109 5.20 3.23 9.85
N TYR A 110 4.87 4.41 9.33
CA TYR A 110 5.50 4.97 8.14
C TYR A 110 6.75 5.80 8.44
N ARG A 111 7.14 5.90 9.72
CA ARG A 111 8.27 6.69 10.22
C ARG A 111 8.25 8.13 9.71
N LYS A 112 7.06 8.72 9.61
CA LYS A 112 6.85 10.03 9.03
C LYS A 112 5.69 10.74 9.71
N GLN A 113 5.87 12.01 10.04
CA GLN A 113 4.81 12.85 10.59
C GLN A 113 3.87 13.34 9.49
N PRO A 114 2.60 13.65 9.81
CA PRO A 114 1.66 14.18 8.83
C PRO A 114 2.15 15.54 8.33
N ALA A 115 2.09 15.75 7.02
CA ALA A 115 2.42 17.01 6.39
C ALA A 115 1.32 18.06 6.56
N ARG A 116 0.08 17.62 6.77
CA ARG A 116 -1.09 18.49 6.98
C ARG A 116 -2.04 17.84 7.97
N VAL A 117 -2.58 18.65 8.87
CA VAL A 117 -3.61 18.27 9.85
C VAL A 117 -4.73 19.29 9.79
N GLU A 118 -5.97 18.83 9.76
CA GLU A 118 -7.15 19.68 9.65
C GLU A 118 -8.26 19.22 10.59
N GLY A 119 -9.07 20.17 11.06
CA GLY A 119 -10.19 19.91 11.95
C GLY A 119 -9.79 19.88 13.43
N GLN A 120 -10.68 19.29 14.23
CA GLN A 120 -10.52 19.14 15.68
C GLN A 120 -11.25 17.88 16.14
N GLU A 121 -10.72 17.18 17.15
CA GLU A 121 -11.36 15.99 17.71
C GLU A 121 -12.87 16.20 17.97
N PRO A 122 -13.73 15.22 17.64
CA PRO A 122 -13.41 13.90 17.11
C PRO A 122 -13.31 13.82 15.58
N VAL A 123 -13.39 14.94 14.86
CA VAL A 123 -13.42 14.98 13.39
C VAL A 123 -12.17 15.65 12.87
N MET A 124 -11.21 14.83 12.45
CA MET A 124 -9.89 15.29 12.02
C MET A 124 -9.44 14.56 10.76
N THR A 125 -8.66 15.27 9.96
CA THR A 125 -7.99 14.72 8.79
C THR A 125 -6.48 14.89 8.94
N PHE A 126 -5.73 13.82 8.73
CA PHE A 126 -4.28 13.81 8.69
C PHE A 126 -3.83 13.34 7.32
N THR A 127 -2.87 14.05 6.73
CA THR A 127 -2.32 13.71 5.42
C THR A 127 -0.81 13.58 5.52
N TRP A 128 -0.29 12.43 5.10
CA TRP A 128 1.13 12.17 4.92
C TRP A 128 1.44 12.13 3.42
N ASP A 129 2.46 12.88 3.02
CA ASP A 129 3.15 12.63 1.76
C ASP A 129 4.23 11.58 2.05
N LEU A 130 4.19 10.40 1.45
CA LEU A 130 5.17 9.34 1.67
C LEU A 130 6.32 9.37 0.64
N GLY A 131 6.31 10.33 -0.29
CA GLY A 131 7.25 10.43 -1.40
C GLY A 131 6.83 9.58 -2.61
N GLY A 132 7.45 9.82 -3.76
CA GLY A 132 7.16 9.08 -5.00
C GLY A 132 5.73 9.26 -5.52
N GLY A 133 5.05 10.34 -5.14
CA GLY A 133 3.65 10.60 -5.45
C GLY A 133 2.66 9.73 -4.64
N ILE A 134 3.12 9.07 -3.58
CA ILE A 134 2.28 8.29 -2.67
C ILE A 134 1.79 9.19 -1.54
N THR A 135 0.49 9.22 -1.34
CA THR A 135 -0.16 9.92 -0.23
C THR A 135 -0.91 8.93 0.65
N LEU A 136 -0.87 9.16 1.96
CA LEU A 136 -1.69 8.49 2.95
C LEU A 136 -2.57 9.54 3.61
N GLN A 137 -3.84 9.21 3.84
CA GLN A 137 -4.79 10.07 4.49
C GLN A 137 -5.59 9.28 5.51
N LEU A 138 -5.64 9.78 6.74
CA LEU A 138 -6.57 9.33 7.77
C LEU A 138 -7.66 10.39 7.89
N GLN A 139 -8.91 10.02 7.67
CA GLN A 139 -10.05 10.89 7.86
C GLN A 139 -10.95 10.30 8.93
N LYS A 140 -10.90 10.85 10.14
CA LYS A 140 -11.86 10.50 11.20
C LYS A 140 -13.11 11.34 11.00
N THR A 141 -14.21 10.69 10.62
CA THR A 141 -15.49 11.35 10.28
C THR A 141 -16.45 11.42 11.45
N ALA A 142 -16.25 10.56 12.46
CA ALA A 142 -16.98 10.55 13.72
C ALA A 142 -16.11 9.91 14.82
N ALA A 143 -16.55 10.01 16.08
CA ALA A 143 -15.82 9.42 17.21
C ALA A 143 -15.51 7.91 17.02
N ASP A 144 -16.39 7.17 16.35
CA ASP A 144 -16.32 5.72 16.18
C ASP A 144 -16.00 5.27 14.73
N LYS A 145 -15.71 6.21 13.81
CA LYS A 145 -15.51 5.92 12.38
C LYS A 145 -14.33 6.69 11.80
N ALA A 146 -13.53 6.01 10.99
CA ALA A 146 -12.45 6.64 10.24
C ALA A 146 -12.17 5.90 8.93
N ASP A 147 -11.73 6.64 7.92
CA ASP A 147 -11.28 6.10 6.66
C ASP A 147 -9.78 6.30 6.54
N LEU A 148 -9.07 5.24 6.16
CA LEU A 148 -7.65 5.27 5.88
C LEU A 148 -7.43 5.00 4.40
N VAL A 149 -6.91 5.99 3.68
CA VAL A 149 -6.72 5.93 2.23
C VAL A 149 -5.24 6.06 1.92
N ILE A 150 -4.66 5.10 1.22
CA ILE A 150 -3.33 5.22 0.63
C ILE A 150 -3.47 5.18 -0.89
N GLY A 151 -2.80 6.07 -1.61
CA GLY A 151 -2.87 6.11 -3.06
C GLY A 151 -1.64 6.70 -3.71
N ASN A 152 -1.47 6.43 -5.00
CA ASN A 152 -0.44 7.09 -5.82
C ASN A 152 -1.12 7.98 -6.87
N GLU A 153 -0.76 9.26 -6.90
CA GLU A 153 -1.40 10.26 -7.77
C GLU A 153 -1.27 9.90 -9.26
N SER A 154 -0.08 9.46 -9.68
CA SER A 154 0.18 9.13 -11.09
C SER A 154 -0.61 7.92 -11.56
N LEU A 155 -0.72 6.89 -10.70
CA LEU A 155 -1.49 5.68 -11.00
C LEU A 155 -3.00 5.97 -11.00
N GLN A 156 -3.48 6.83 -10.11
CA GLN A 156 -4.88 7.24 -10.10
C GLN A 156 -5.26 8.00 -11.37
N LYS A 157 -4.45 8.98 -11.79
CA LYS A 157 -4.65 9.69 -13.06
C LYS A 157 -4.72 8.75 -14.27
N ARG A 158 -3.86 7.71 -14.28
CA ARG A 158 -3.87 6.68 -15.32
C ARG A 158 -5.18 5.88 -15.32
N ARG A 159 -5.65 5.43 -14.15
CA ARG A 159 -6.96 4.74 -14.07
C ARG A 159 -8.08 5.66 -14.57
N ASP A 160 -8.14 6.88 -14.07
CA ASP A 160 -9.22 7.81 -14.38
C ASP A 160 -9.28 8.10 -15.88
N SER A 161 -8.12 8.16 -16.53
CA SER A 161 -8.00 8.30 -17.99
C SER A 161 -8.46 7.05 -18.74
N ALA A 162 -8.17 5.85 -18.23
CA ALA A 162 -8.64 4.60 -18.81
C ALA A 162 -10.17 4.45 -18.71
N GLY A 163 -10.77 4.89 -17.59
CA GLY A 163 -12.23 4.89 -17.41
C GLY A 163 -12.97 5.89 -18.31
N GLN A 164 -12.29 6.96 -18.76
CA GLN A 164 -12.84 7.95 -19.68
C GLN A 164 -12.63 7.58 -21.17
N GLY A 165 -11.87 6.51 -21.45
CA GLY A 165 -11.41 6.12 -22.78
C GLY A 165 -12.34 5.22 -23.60
N ALA A 166 -13.65 5.20 -23.35
CA ALA A 166 -14.61 4.53 -24.22
C ALA A 166 -15.50 5.54 -24.95
N PRO A 167 -15.04 6.17 -26.05
CA PRO A 167 -15.98 6.68 -27.03
C PRO A 167 -16.75 5.48 -27.61
N LYS A 168 -18.08 5.48 -27.46
CA LYS A 168 -18.98 4.62 -28.23
C LYS A 168 -18.88 4.93 -29.72
#